data_AF-A0A9W4VYY5-F1
#
_entry.id   AF-A0A9W4VYY5-F1
#
_cell.length_a   1.000
_cell.length_b   1.000
_cell.length_c   1.000
_cell.angle_alpha   90.00
_cell.angle_beta   90.00
_cell.angle_gamma   90.00
#
_symmetry.space_group_name_H-M   'P 1'
#
loop_
_entity.id
_entity.type
_entity.pdbx_description
1 polymer ?
#
loop_
_entity_poly.entity_id
_entity_poly.type
_entity_poly.pdbx_seq_one_letter_code
_entity_poly.pdbx_strand_id
1 'polypeptide(L)'
;MSANITKLVVMLEMQNAMNTKVHAQWFNQGFEWYRAIWVECAEMLDHYGWKWWKKQTPDTEQVILELVDIFHFGLSLRIDGETAYQALAEQLEQELAQPQAAVDFKQTLEVLAASAVADKQFNAQAFAGCMQQIGMDIDDLYRGYVGKNTLNFFRQDNGYKEGSYIKVWQGQEDNEHLVEVVKSLDTEHPDFAKKVYAGLQARYPS
;
A
#
# COMPACT_ATOMS: atom_id res chain seq x y z
N MET A 1 -18.88 -10.18 -13.04
CA MET A 1 -17.94 -9.34 -12.29
C MET A 1 -16.53 -9.73 -12.74
N SER A 2 -15.67 -8.79 -13.11
CA SER A 2 -14.29 -9.12 -13.48
C SER A 2 -13.55 -9.63 -12.25
N ALA A 3 -12.56 -10.50 -12.44
CA ALA A 3 -11.72 -10.98 -11.32
C ALA A 3 -10.99 -9.81 -10.62
N ASN A 4 -10.71 -8.73 -11.35
CA ASN A 4 -10.03 -7.53 -10.86
C ASN A 4 -10.94 -6.72 -9.92
N ILE A 5 -12.20 -6.53 -10.29
CA ILE A 5 -13.17 -5.84 -9.43
C ILE A 5 -13.34 -6.59 -8.12
N THR A 6 -13.42 -7.93 -8.14
CA THR A 6 -13.51 -8.72 -6.90
C THR A 6 -12.30 -8.49 -5.98
N LYS A 7 -11.07 -8.43 -6.52
CA LYS A 7 -9.87 -8.10 -5.74
C LYS A 7 -9.93 -6.70 -5.15
N LEU A 8 -10.36 -5.70 -5.93
CA LEU A 8 -10.50 -4.32 -5.46
C LEU A 8 -11.54 -4.18 -4.34
N VAL A 9 -12.68 -4.89 -4.44
CA VAL A 9 -13.68 -4.94 -3.37
C VAL A 9 -13.07 -5.49 -2.07
N VAL A 10 -12.35 -6.60 -2.15
CA VAL A 10 -11.67 -7.18 -0.97
C VAL A 10 -10.68 -6.19 -0.37
N MET A 11 -9.87 -5.49 -1.19
CA MET A 11 -8.92 -4.50 -0.68
C MET A 11 -9.61 -3.31 0.00
N LEU A 12 -10.74 -2.84 -0.54
CA LEU A 12 -11.57 -1.79 0.08
C LEU A 12 -12.14 -2.22 1.44
N GLU A 13 -12.68 -3.45 1.54
CA GLU A 13 -13.18 -4.02 2.79
C GLU A 13 -12.06 -4.13 3.84
N MET A 14 -10.89 -4.63 3.43
CA MET A 14 -9.70 -4.72 4.27
C MET A 14 -9.20 -3.34 4.72
N GLN A 15 -9.26 -2.32 3.83
CA GLN A 15 -8.86 -0.96 4.20
C GLN A 15 -9.79 -0.38 5.26
N ASN A 16 -11.11 -0.54 5.08
CA ASN A 16 -12.07 -0.05 6.05
C ASN A 16 -11.88 -0.74 7.42
N ALA A 17 -11.65 -2.06 7.42
CA ALA A 17 -11.34 -2.80 8.64
C ALA A 17 -10.07 -2.29 9.32
N MET A 18 -9.01 -2.05 8.54
CA MET A 18 -7.74 -1.51 9.05
C MET A 18 -7.91 -0.09 9.63
N ASN A 19 -8.61 0.80 8.92
CA ASN A 19 -8.89 2.15 9.39
C ASN A 19 -9.73 2.13 10.68
N THR A 20 -10.71 1.23 10.75
CA THR A 20 -11.55 1.01 11.96
C THR A 20 -10.72 0.48 13.13
N LYS A 21 -9.74 -0.41 12.87
CA LYS A 21 -8.80 -0.91 13.87
C LYS A 21 -7.94 0.23 14.45
N VAL A 22 -7.44 1.13 13.60
CA VAL A 22 -6.70 2.31 14.05
C VAL A 22 -7.59 3.26 14.84
N HIS A 23 -8.79 3.53 14.34
CA HIS A 23 -9.77 4.40 14.98
C HIS A 23 -11.22 4.02 14.61
N ALA A 24 -12.03 3.63 15.59
CA ALA A 24 -13.40 3.15 15.36
C ALA A 24 -14.32 4.15 14.63
N GLN A 25 -14.07 5.45 14.79
CA GLN A 25 -14.82 6.55 14.13
C GLN A 25 -13.94 7.31 13.14
N TRP A 26 -13.11 6.62 12.36
CA TRP A 26 -12.10 7.22 11.49
C TRP A 26 -12.66 8.24 10.48
N PHE A 27 -13.90 8.04 9.99
CA PHE A 27 -14.60 9.00 9.11
C PHE A 27 -14.73 10.41 9.72
N ASN A 28 -14.80 10.51 11.04
CA ASN A 28 -14.99 11.79 11.74
C ASN A 28 -13.67 12.45 12.16
N GLN A 29 -12.53 11.84 11.87
CA GLN A 29 -11.23 12.33 12.37
C GLN A 29 -10.59 13.38 11.45
N GLY A 30 -11.08 13.52 10.21
CA GLY A 30 -10.46 14.43 9.25
C GLY A 30 -9.00 14.08 8.96
N PHE A 31 -8.68 12.77 8.90
CA PHE A 31 -7.34 12.32 8.59
C PHE A 31 -6.91 12.80 7.21
N GLU A 32 -5.70 13.34 7.13
CA GLU A 32 -5.17 13.98 5.94
C GLU A 32 -4.50 12.92 5.06
N TRP A 33 -5.30 12.02 4.47
CA TRP A 33 -4.80 10.89 3.69
C TRP A 33 -3.91 11.32 2.52
N TYR A 34 -4.20 12.45 1.88
CA TYR A 34 -3.35 13.02 0.84
C TYR A 34 -1.92 13.30 1.34
N ARG A 35 -1.76 13.64 2.63
CA ARG A 35 -0.46 13.87 3.24
C ARG A 35 0.33 12.58 3.33
N ALA A 36 -0.32 11.50 3.75
CA ALA A 36 0.31 10.19 3.77
C ALA A 36 0.71 9.77 2.34
N ILE A 37 -0.18 9.91 1.36
CA ILE A 37 0.11 9.59 -0.05
C ILE A 37 1.38 10.25 -0.56
N TRP A 38 1.56 11.57 -0.41
CA TRP A 38 2.77 12.22 -0.96
C TRP A 38 4.03 11.94 -0.11
N VAL A 39 3.88 11.67 1.19
CA VAL A 39 5.00 11.21 2.03
C VAL A 39 5.48 9.84 1.54
N GLU A 40 4.58 8.89 1.29
CA GLU A 40 4.95 7.58 0.74
C GLU A 40 5.52 7.70 -0.68
N CYS A 41 5.06 8.68 -1.49
CA CYS A 41 5.73 8.99 -2.76
C CYS A 41 7.20 9.43 -2.55
N ALA A 42 7.48 10.21 -1.50
CA ALA A 42 8.84 10.63 -1.18
C ALA A 42 9.70 9.47 -0.66
N GLU A 43 9.14 8.58 0.17
CA GLU A 43 9.81 7.36 0.65
C GLU A 43 10.14 6.41 -0.52
N MET A 44 9.15 6.15 -1.39
CA MET A 44 9.33 5.36 -2.62
C MET A 44 10.44 5.92 -3.51
N LEU A 45 10.52 7.25 -3.67
CA LEU A 45 11.55 7.89 -4.47
C LEU A 45 12.95 7.67 -3.87
N ASP A 46 13.09 7.67 -2.54
CA ASP A 46 14.38 7.42 -1.87
C ASP A 46 14.89 5.99 -2.11
N HIS A 47 13.98 5.00 -2.08
CA HIS A 47 14.27 3.61 -2.43
C HIS A 47 14.56 3.42 -3.92
N TYR A 48 13.89 4.17 -4.81
CA TYR A 48 14.13 4.09 -6.26
C TYR A 48 15.48 4.70 -6.66
N GLY A 49 15.90 5.76 -5.99
CA GLY A 49 17.16 6.46 -6.26
C GLY A 49 17.00 7.68 -7.16
N TRP A 50 17.27 8.85 -6.61
CA TRP A 50 17.11 10.16 -7.26
C TRP A 50 18.29 11.11 -7.03
N LYS A 51 19.16 10.82 -6.05
CA LYS A 51 20.27 11.67 -5.60
C LYS A 51 21.40 11.59 -6.64
N TRP A 52 21.44 12.56 -7.54
CA TRP A 52 22.47 12.63 -8.59
C TRP A 52 23.91 12.81 -8.06
N TRP A 53 24.07 13.20 -6.79
CA TRP A 53 25.38 13.41 -6.16
C TRP A 53 25.92 12.20 -5.37
N LYS A 54 25.19 11.09 -5.31
CA LYS A 54 25.60 9.87 -4.58
C LYS A 54 25.19 8.63 -5.37
N LYS A 55 26.07 7.61 -5.44
CA LYS A 55 25.70 6.32 -6.01
C LYS A 55 24.55 5.71 -5.19
N GLN A 56 23.49 5.31 -5.89
CA GLN A 56 22.36 4.59 -5.33
C GLN A 56 22.09 3.33 -6.14
N THR A 57 21.62 2.29 -5.47
CA THR A 57 21.11 1.08 -6.10
C THR A 57 19.64 0.99 -5.69
N PRO A 58 18.70 0.95 -6.66
CA PRO A 58 17.28 0.84 -6.35
C PRO A 58 17.00 -0.40 -5.51
N ASP A 59 16.19 -0.26 -4.46
CA ASP A 59 15.64 -1.38 -3.71
C ASP A 59 14.23 -1.68 -4.24
N THR A 60 14.15 -2.59 -5.21
CA THR A 60 12.89 -2.91 -5.90
C THR A 60 11.80 -3.42 -4.94
N GLU A 61 12.18 -4.13 -3.88
CA GLU A 61 11.23 -4.71 -2.93
C GLU A 61 10.59 -3.62 -2.07
N GLN A 62 11.39 -2.67 -1.59
CA GLN A 62 10.87 -1.50 -0.88
C GLN A 62 10.07 -0.58 -1.80
N VAL A 63 10.52 -0.34 -3.03
CA VAL A 63 9.74 0.42 -4.03
C VAL A 63 8.34 -0.16 -4.21
N ILE A 64 8.23 -1.49 -4.33
CA ILE A 64 6.93 -2.18 -4.42
C ILE A 64 6.09 -1.97 -3.16
N LEU A 65 6.68 -2.09 -1.97
CA LEU A 65 5.97 -1.91 -0.71
C LEU A 65 5.46 -0.47 -0.53
N GLU A 66 6.25 0.53 -0.92
CA GLU A 66 5.81 1.93 -0.82
C GLU A 66 4.69 2.24 -1.81
N LEU A 67 4.68 1.62 -3.00
CA LEU A 67 3.52 1.71 -3.89
C LEU A 67 2.27 1.09 -3.26
N VAL A 68 2.41 -0.03 -2.54
CA VAL A 68 1.29 -0.62 -1.80
C VAL A 68 0.81 0.30 -0.67
N ASP A 69 1.72 1.00 0.03
CA ASP A 69 1.35 1.95 1.09
C ASP A 69 0.60 3.17 0.55
N ILE A 70 1.07 3.73 -0.57
CA ILE A 70 0.33 4.73 -1.35
C ILE A 70 -1.10 4.25 -1.63
N PHE A 71 -1.27 2.99 -2.04
CA PHE A 71 -2.60 2.44 -2.34
C PHE A 71 -3.50 2.34 -1.11
N HIS A 72 -2.98 1.96 0.06
CA HIS A 72 -3.75 1.94 1.31
C HIS A 72 -4.36 3.31 1.63
N PHE A 73 -3.56 4.36 1.50
CA PHE A 73 -4.04 5.72 1.73
C PHE A 73 -4.95 6.22 0.60
N GLY A 74 -4.68 5.80 -0.64
CA GLY A 74 -5.56 6.04 -1.79
C GLY A 74 -6.96 5.45 -1.59
N LEU A 75 -7.05 4.19 -1.15
CA LEU A 75 -8.32 3.54 -0.81
C LEU A 75 -9.01 4.22 0.37
N SER A 76 -8.24 4.60 1.40
CA SER A 76 -8.79 5.34 2.56
C SER A 76 -9.40 6.68 2.17
N LEU A 77 -8.83 7.36 1.17
CA LEU A 77 -9.37 8.60 0.61
C LEU A 77 -10.65 8.37 -0.22
N ARG A 78 -10.78 7.20 -0.87
CA ARG A 78 -11.93 6.86 -1.73
C ARG A 78 -13.14 6.34 -0.96
N ILE A 79 -12.94 5.71 0.19
CA ILE A 79 -14.04 5.21 1.02
C ILE A 79 -14.72 6.38 1.73
N ASP A 80 -15.96 6.66 1.34
CA ASP A 80 -16.78 7.77 1.85
C ASP A 80 -17.81 7.35 2.92
N GLY A 81 -18.03 6.04 3.09
CA GLY A 81 -19.01 5.48 4.01
C GLY A 81 -20.44 5.42 3.46
N GLU A 82 -20.65 5.85 2.21
CA GLU A 82 -21.96 5.92 1.55
C GLU A 82 -22.00 5.06 0.27
N THR A 83 -20.94 5.15 -0.55
CA THR A 83 -20.82 4.43 -1.80
C THR A 83 -20.47 2.97 -1.55
N ALA A 84 -21.22 2.06 -2.17
CA ALA A 84 -20.96 0.62 -2.08
C ALA A 84 -19.55 0.29 -2.62
N TYR A 85 -18.81 -0.60 -1.95
CA TYR A 85 -17.47 -1.00 -2.37
C TYR A 85 -17.41 -1.53 -3.80
N GLN A 86 -18.49 -2.17 -4.27
CA GLN A 86 -18.62 -2.60 -5.67
C GLN A 86 -18.50 -1.43 -6.65
N ALA A 87 -19.20 -0.33 -6.40
CA ALA A 87 -19.19 0.84 -7.26
C ALA A 87 -17.84 1.58 -7.21
N LEU A 88 -17.22 1.67 -6.02
CA LEU A 88 -15.87 2.22 -5.86
C LEU A 88 -14.84 1.37 -6.60
N ALA A 89 -14.95 0.04 -6.54
CA ALA A 89 -14.07 -0.88 -7.24
C ALA A 89 -14.21 -0.78 -8.76
N GLU A 90 -15.42 -0.59 -9.29
CA GLU A 90 -15.66 -0.37 -10.73
C GLU A 90 -15.03 0.95 -11.22
N GLN A 91 -15.15 2.02 -10.43
CA GLN A 91 -14.49 3.30 -10.74
C GLN A 91 -12.96 3.16 -10.73
N LEU A 92 -12.42 2.52 -9.70
CA LEU A 92 -10.98 2.26 -9.60
C LEU A 92 -10.48 1.37 -10.74
N GLU A 93 -11.19 0.30 -11.11
CA GLU A 93 -10.81 -0.54 -12.24
C GLU A 93 -10.75 0.27 -13.54
N GLN A 94 -11.75 1.12 -13.80
CA GLN A 94 -11.78 1.96 -14.98
C GLN A 94 -10.61 2.95 -15.05
N GLU A 95 -10.25 3.56 -13.91
CA GLU A 95 -9.10 4.46 -13.81
C GLU A 95 -7.76 3.69 -13.96
N LEU A 96 -7.60 2.56 -13.28
CA LEU A 96 -6.40 1.73 -13.34
C LEU A 96 -6.16 1.14 -14.74
N ALA A 97 -7.22 0.92 -15.52
CA ALA A 97 -7.13 0.46 -16.91
C ALA A 97 -6.61 1.53 -17.88
N GLN A 98 -6.44 2.78 -17.44
CA GLN A 98 -5.97 3.91 -18.24
C GLN A 98 -4.71 4.53 -17.64
N PRO A 99 -3.57 3.81 -17.68
CA PRO A 99 -2.34 4.25 -17.04
C PRO A 99 -1.84 5.59 -17.63
N GLN A 100 -1.61 6.55 -16.75
CA GLN A 100 -0.96 7.82 -17.07
C GLN A 100 0.52 7.71 -16.70
N ALA A 101 1.37 7.41 -17.69
CA ALA A 101 2.82 7.36 -17.50
C ALA A 101 3.50 8.63 -18.06
N ALA A 102 4.48 9.16 -17.33
CA ALA A 102 5.38 10.19 -17.82
C ALA A 102 6.62 9.57 -18.49
N VAL A 103 7.63 10.39 -18.80
CA VAL A 103 8.85 9.96 -19.51
C VAL A 103 9.61 8.88 -18.75
N ASP A 104 9.66 8.99 -17.42
CA ASP A 104 10.27 7.99 -16.55
C ASP A 104 9.44 7.80 -15.26
N PHE A 105 9.84 6.79 -14.48
CA PHE A 105 9.20 6.44 -13.21
C PHE A 105 9.10 7.62 -12.23
N LYS A 106 10.17 8.41 -12.10
CA LYS A 106 10.23 9.52 -11.14
C LYS A 106 9.19 10.58 -11.49
N GLN A 107 9.10 10.93 -12.77
CA GLN A 107 8.11 11.90 -13.24
C GLN A 107 6.67 11.37 -13.11
N THR A 108 6.44 10.08 -13.31
CA THR A 108 5.11 9.49 -13.09
C THR A 108 4.72 9.57 -11.61
N LEU A 109 5.65 9.27 -10.71
CA LEU A 109 5.45 9.40 -9.27
C LEU A 109 5.23 10.86 -8.85
N GLU A 110 5.93 11.81 -9.48
CA GLU A 110 5.71 13.25 -9.28
C GLU A 110 4.31 13.69 -9.69
N VAL A 111 3.74 13.13 -10.77
CA VAL A 111 2.33 13.40 -11.14
C VAL A 111 1.38 12.93 -10.05
N LEU A 112 1.60 11.72 -9.50
CA LEU A 112 0.79 11.20 -8.40
C LEU A 112 0.90 12.07 -7.15
N ALA A 113 2.13 12.43 -6.76
CA ALA A 113 2.39 13.32 -5.63
C ALA A 113 1.79 14.72 -5.85
N ALA A 114 1.85 15.26 -7.07
CA ALA A 114 1.27 16.55 -7.41
C ALA A 114 -0.25 16.54 -7.23
N SER A 115 -0.97 15.52 -7.71
CA SER A 115 -2.42 15.37 -7.47
C SER A 115 -2.76 15.27 -5.98
N ALA A 116 -1.93 14.58 -5.19
CA ALA A 116 -2.12 14.49 -3.75
C ALA A 116 -1.93 15.85 -3.05
N VAL A 117 -0.88 16.60 -3.39
CA VAL A 117 -0.57 17.87 -2.72
C VAL A 117 -1.48 19.01 -3.20
N ALA A 118 -1.69 19.15 -4.51
CA ALA A 118 -2.43 20.26 -5.09
C ALA A 118 -3.94 20.11 -4.92
N ASP A 119 -4.45 18.90 -5.18
CA ASP A 119 -5.90 18.65 -5.27
C ASP A 119 -6.45 17.84 -4.09
N LYS A 120 -5.58 17.36 -3.20
CA LYS A 120 -5.93 16.41 -2.12
C LYS A 120 -6.58 15.13 -2.64
N GLN A 121 -6.16 14.68 -3.82
CA GLN A 121 -6.74 13.54 -4.52
C GLN A 121 -5.76 12.38 -4.69
N PHE A 122 -6.32 11.17 -4.74
CA PHE A 122 -5.60 9.99 -5.18
C PHE A 122 -5.80 9.78 -6.69
N ASN A 123 -4.74 10.01 -7.47
CA ASN A 123 -4.74 9.81 -8.93
C ASN A 123 -4.42 8.35 -9.29
N ALA A 124 -5.46 7.52 -9.46
CA ALA A 124 -5.28 6.10 -9.75
C ALA A 124 -4.68 5.85 -11.15
N GLN A 125 -4.82 6.78 -12.10
CA GLN A 125 -4.20 6.65 -13.43
C GLN A 125 -2.68 6.81 -13.35
N ALA A 126 -2.18 7.80 -12.60
CA ALA A 126 -0.74 7.97 -12.35
C ALA A 126 -0.18 6.80 -11.51
N PHE A 127 -0.95 6.31 -10.55
CA PHE A 127 -0.63 5.10 -9.80
C PHE A 127 -0.49 3.88 -10.73
N ALA A 128 -1.42 3.66 -11.67
CA ALA A 128 -1.32 2.61 -12.67
C ALA A 128 -0.13 2.81 -13.63
N GLY A 129 0.23 4.07 -13.94
CA GLY A 129 1.47 4.38 -14.66
C GLY A 129 2.72 3.94 -13.90
N CYS A 130 2.75 4.13 -12.58
CA CYS A 130 3.84 3.65 -11.71
C CYS A 130 3.91 2.11 -11.73
N MET A 131 2.77 1.43 -11.55
CA MET A 131 2.68 -0.04 -11.65
C MET A 131 3.24 -0.55 -12.98
N GLN A 132 2.81 0.05 -14.09
CA GLN A 132 3.27 -0.31 -15.44
C GLN A 132 4.79 -0.19 -15.58
N GLN A 133 5.39 0.89 -15.05
CA GLN A 133 6.82 1.16 -15.20
C GLN A 133 7.71 0.30 -14.29
N ILE A 134 7.17 -0.26 -13.20
CA ILE A 134 7.89 -1.22 -12.34
C ILE A 134 7.54 -2.68 -12.66
N GLY A 135 6.67 -2.93 -13.65
CA GLY A 135 6.27 -4.28 -14.06
C GLY A 135 5.35 -4.99 -13.06
N MET A 136 4.56 -4.23 -12.29
CA MET A 136 3.60 -4.75 -11.32
C MET A 136 2.21 -4.86 -11.96
N ASP A 137 1.57 -6.02 -11.86
CA ASP A 137 0.17 -6.19 -12.27
C ASP A 137 -0.81 -6.11 -11.08
N ILE A 138 -2.11 -6.27 -11.36
CA ILE A 138 -3.16 -6.22 -10.33
C ILE A 138 -3.07 -7.37 -9.33
N ASP A 139 -2.51 -8.52 -9.73
CA ASP A 139 -2.34 -9.69 -8.88
C ASP A 139 -1.16 -9.46 -7.92
N ASP A 140 -0.07 -8.86 -8.41
CA ASP A 140 1.05 -8.40 -7.60
C ASP A 140 0.60 -7.36 -6.57
N LEU A 141 -0.18 -6.36 -7.02
CA LEU A 141 -0.76 -5.35 -6.13
C LEU A 141 -1.60 -6.01 -5.05
N TYR A 142 -2.51 -6.92 -5.43
CA TYR A 142 -3.37 -7.61 -4.49
C TYR A 142 -2.59 -8.42 -3.45
N ARG A 143 -1.58 -9.19 -3.88
CA ARG A 143 -0.72 -9.98 -2.99
C ARG A 143 0.07 -9.09 -2.03
N GLY A 144 0.71 -8.04 -2.56
CA GLY A 144 1.46 -7.06 -1.77
C GLY A 144 0.56 -6.35 -0.76
N TYR A 145 -0.63 -5.96 -1.20
CA TYR A 145 -1.63 -5.31 -0.35
C TYR A 145 -2.11 -6.20 0.79
N VAL A 146 -2.49 -7.46 0.52
CA VAL A 146 -2.92 -8.38 1.57
C VAL A 146 -1.79 -8.62 2.60
N GLY A 147 -0.55 -8.78 2.13
CA GLY A 147 0.62 -8.93 3.00
C GLY A 147 0.84 -7.69 3.89
N LYS A 148 0.86 -6.50 3.28
CA LYS A 148 1.11 -5.25 3.99
C LYS A 148 -0.04 -4.84 4.93
N ASN A 149 -1.28 -5.09 4.52
CA ASN A 149 -2.44 -4.93 5.39
C ASN A 149 -2.35 -5.85 6.62
N THR A 150 -1.92 -7.10 6.43
CA THR A 150 -1.68 -8.04 7.53
C THR A 150 -0.59 -7.53 8.49
N LEU A 151 0.52 -7.00 7.95
CA LEU A 151 1.55 -6.36 8.78
C LEU A 151 1.00 -5.14 9.53
N ASN A 152 0.15 -4.33 8.92
CA ASN A 152 -0.45 -3.16 9.58
C ASN A 152 -1.39 -3.58 10.73
N PHE A 153 -2.18 -4.64 10.58
CA PHE A 153 -2.93 -5.24 11.69
C PHE A 153 -1.99 -5.74 12.78
N PHE A 154 -0.95 -6.48 12.40
CA PHE A 154 0.05 -6.99 13.33
C PHE A 154 0.71 -5.86 14.14
N ARG A 155 1.06 -4.74 13.50
CA ARG A 155 1.55 -3.52 14.17
C ARG A 155 0.57 -3.06 15.25
N GLN A 156 -0.71 -2.88 14.90
CA GLN A 156 -1.73 -2.41 15.86
C GLN A 156 -1.96 -3.41 17.00
N ASP A 157 -1.94 -4.72 16.72
CA ASP A 157 -2.09 -5.76 17.74
C ASP A 157 -0.91 -5.84 18.72
N ASN A 158 0.25 -5.33 18.31
CA ASN A 158 1.49 -5.35 19.09
C ASN A 158 1.92 -3.95 19.58
N GLY A 159 0.97 -3.01 19.66
CA GLY A 159 1.17 -1.78 20.41
C GLY A 159 1.68 -0.59 19.59
N TYR A 160 1.44 -0.54 18.28
CA TYR A 160 1.93 0.55 17.41
C TYR A 160 1.35 1.91 17.80
N LYS A 161 0.08 1.95 18.17
CA LYS A 161 -0.58 3.18 18.61
C LYS A 161 -0.13 3.62 20.00
N GLU A 162 0.19 2.65 20.85
CA GLU A 162 0.70 2.82 22.21
C GLU A 162 2.20 3.16 22.22
N GLY A 163 2.89 3.01 21.09
CA GLY A 163 4.32 3.28 20.94
C GLY A 163 5.22 2.17 21.51
N SER A 164 4.68 0.99 21.85
CA SER A 164 5.45 -0.15 22.34
C SER A 164 5.88 -1.12 21.24
N TYR A 165 5.38 -0.94 20.01
CA TYR A 165 5.76 -1.80 18.89
C TYR A 165 7.23 -1.61 18.50
N ILE A 166 7.91 -2.73 18.25
CA ILE A 166 9.29 -2.75 17.78
C ILE A 166 9.26 -2.81 16.25
N LYS A 167 9.66 -1.74 15.54
CA LYS A 167 9.68 -1.73 14.07
C LYS A 167 10.90 -2.47 13.48
N VAL A 168 12.01 -2.50 14.19
CA VAL A 168 13.26 -3.15 13.74
C VAL A 168 13.45 -4.48 14.46
N TRP A 169 13.30 -5.59 13.76
CA TRP A 169 13.44 -6.94 14.29
C TRP A 169 14.79 -7.49 13.91
N GLN A 170 15.61 -7.83 14.90
CA GLN A 170 16.93 -8.44 14.68
C GLN A 170 17.84 -7.64 13.73
N GLY A 171 17.69 -6.32 13.69
CA GLY A 171 18.48 -5.40 12.85
C GLY A 171 17.90 -5.09 11.47
N GLN A 172 16.73 -5.63 11.13
CA GLN A 172 16.02 -5.37 9.86
C GLN A 172 14.64 -4.76 10.12
N GLU A 173 14.14 -3.91 9.22
CA GLU A 173 12.78 -3.39 9.36
C GLU A 173 11.73 -4.48 9.15
N ASP A 174 10.59 -4.35 9.82
CA ASP A 174 9.45 -5.26 9.71
C ASP A 174 8.95 -5.47 8.26
N ASN A 175 9.07 -4.44 7.40
CA ASN A 175 8.82 -4.52 5.97
C ASN A 175 9.73 -5.56 5.28
N GLU A 176 11.02 -5.65 5.65
CA GLU A 176 11.94 -6.67 5.10
C GLU A 176 11.51 -8.08 5.52
N HIS A 177 11.12 -8.24 6.80
CA HIS A 177 10.57 -9.51 7.29
C HIS A 177 9.29 -9.92 6.57
N LEU A 178 8.41 -8.95 6.27
CA LEU A 178 7.21 -9.20 5.48
C LEU A 178 7.56 -9.74 4.10
N VAL A 179 8.53 -9.15 3.41
CA VAL A 179 8.94 -9.60 2.07
C VAL A 179 9.43 -11.04 2.11
N GLU A 180 10.27 -11.39 3.08
CA GLU A 180 10.75 -12.76 3.25
C GLU A 180 9.64 -13.75 3.59
N VAL A 181 8.70 -13.37 4.47
CA VAL A 181 7.55 -14.21 4.81
C VAL A 181 6.68 -14.45 3.58
N VAL A 182 6.32 -13.41 2.84
CA VAL A 182 5.49 -13.52 1.64
C VAL A 182 6.14 -14.41 0.58
N LYS A 183 7.45 -14.24 0.32
CA LYS A 183 8.20 -15.09 -0.62
C LYS A 183 8.23 -16.56 -0.25
N SER A 184 8.06 -16.90 1.04
CA SER A 184 8.07 -18.29 1.52
C SER A 184 6.70 -18.97 1.46
N LEU A 185 5.64 -18.24 1.09
CA LEU A 185 4.25 -18.71 1.16
C LEU A 185 3.65 -18.88 -0.24
N ASP A 186 2.67 -19.78 -0.32
CA ASP A 186 1.75 -19.83 -1.46
C ASP A 186 0.75 -18.67 -1.35
N THR A 187 0.88 -17.71 -2.27
CA THR A 187 0.10 -16.47 -2.29
C THR A 187 -1.35 -16.68 -2.75
N GLU A 188 -1.64 -17.82 -3.37
CA GLU A 188 -3.00 -18.19 -3.82
C GLU A 188 -3.75 -19.02 -2.76
N HIS A 189 -3.10 -19.32 -1.63
CA HIS A 189 -3.71 -20.09 -0.56
C HIS A 189 -4.87 -19.29 0.10
N PRO A 190 -6.06 -19.89 0.35
CA PRO A 190 -7.21 -19.17 0.95
C PRO A 190 -6.91 -18.50 2.29
N ASP A 191 -6.07 -19.12 3.11
CA ASP A 191 -5.58 -18.57 4.39
C ASP A 191 -4.28 -17.74 4.27
N PHE A 192 -3.94 -17.18 3.11
CA PHE A 192 -2.70 -16.43 2.88
C PHE A 192 -2.43 -15.37 3.97
N ALA A 193 -3.41 -14.51 4.26
CA ALA A 193 -3.27 -13.48 5.31
C ALA A 193 -2.97 -14.08 6.70
N LYS A 194 -3.62 -15.18 7.08
CA LYS A 194 -3.35 -15.86 8.38
C LYS A 194 -1.95 -16.44 8.42
N LYS A 195 -1.47 -17.00 7.30
CA LYS A 195 -0.11 -17.54 7.19
C LYS A 195 0.94 -16.43 7.27
N VAL A 196 0.69 -15.28 6.63
CA VAL A 196 1.54 -14.09 6.76
C VAL A 196 1.60 -13.65 8.23
N TYR A 197 0.45 -13.50 8.90
CA TYR A 197 0.40 -13.12 10.31
C TYR A 197 1.21 -14.08 11.21
N ALA A 198 1.03 -15.39 11.02
CA ALA A 198 1.79 -16.39 11.78
C ALA A 198 3.30 -16.32 11.51
N GLY A 199 3.71 -16.07 10.26
CA GLY A 199 5.10 -15.86 9.89
C GLY A 199 5.71 -14.62 10.54
N LEU A 200 4.97 -13.51 10.58
CA LEU A 200 5.37 -12.28 11.28
C LEU A 200 5.49 -12.53 12.79
N GLN A 201 4.50 -13.18 13.39
CA GLN A 201 4.50 -13.51 14.82
C GLN A 201 5.69 -14.38 15.22
N ALA A 202 6.09 -15.33 14.39
CA ALA A 202 7.24 -16.20 14.65
C ALA A 202 8.59 -15.46 14.63
N ARG A 203 8.65 -14.29 14.00
CA ARG A 203 9.86 -13.46 13.86
C ARG A 203 9.90 -12.29 14.84
N TYR A 204 8.74 -11.86 15.33
CA TYR A 204 8.62 -10.70 16.20
C TYR A 204 9.40 -10.90 17.51
N PRO A 205 10.24 -9.92 17.93
CA PRO A 205 10.96 -10.01 19.20
C PRO A 205 9.99 -10.12 20.38
N SER A 206 10.34 -10.98 21.35
CA SER A 206 9.61 -11.15 22.62
C SER A 206 10.22 -10.31 23.74
#